data_AF-A0A959E5V4-F1
#
_entry.id   AF-A0A959E5V4-F1
#
_cell.length_a   1.000
_cell.length_b   1.000
_cell.length_c   1.000
_cell.angle_alpha   90.00
_cell.angle_beta   90.00
_cell.angle_gamma   90.00
#
_symmetry.space_group_name_H-M   'P 1'
#
loop_
_entity.id
_entity.type
_entity.pdbx_description
1 polymer ?
#
loop_
_entity_poly.entity_id
_entity_poly.type
_entity_poly.pdbx_seq_one_letter_code
_entity_poly.pdbx_strand_id
1 'polypeptide(L)'
;PYKKDVLKMLADECHKQGIKLFFYHSHLDWYQDNYYPRGRTGEYSGRPDSGDWYKYLDFMDAQLTELLTNYGPIAGIWFDGWWDKKDADWRLQKTYSLIHKLQPQCLIGNNHHQAPKDGEDFQMFEKDLPGRNTTGFSGESEIGQLPLETCETMNNSWGFNLQDHRYKSTKALIQYLVKAAGNNANFLLNVGPMPNGKIQPEFVKTLGEMGKWMEKYGETIYGTRGGPMSQKPWGVSTRKGNATYIHVLEPDGPAVLIAEITGKIKSVKVFGTNETLKFRQDEFGLTIELPKKMDEVDTVLVVE
;
A
#
# COMPACT_ATOMS: atom_id res chain seq x y z
N PRO A 1 8.97 6.70 -30.70
CA PRO A 1 10.36 7.23 -30.70
C PRO A 1 11.36 6.46 -29.83
N TYR A 2 11.03 6.16 -28.56
CA TYR A 2 11.99 5.60 -27.59
C TYR A 2 12.43 4.15 -27.88
N LYS A 3 11.56 3.31 -28.47
CA LYS A 3 11.80 1.93 -28.97
C LYS A 3 12.33 0.89 -27.96
N LYS A 4 12.62 1.28 -26.71
CA LYS A 4 13.08 0.36 -25.66
C LYS A 4 11.90 -0.19 -24.86
N ASP A 5 12.07 -1.41 -24.40
CA ASP A 5 11.20 -2.02 -23.41
C ASP A 5 11.56 -1.49 -22.01
N VAL A 6 10.77 -0.52 -21.56
CA VAL A 6 10.95 0.11 -20.25
C VAL A 6 10.63 -0.83 -19.09
N LEU A 7 9.73 -1.81 -19.29
CA LEU A 7 9.38 -2.79 -18.27
C LEU A 7 10.51 -3.79 -18.08
N LYS A 8 11.18 -4.20 -19.16
CA LYS A 8 12.34 -5.09 -19.06
C LYS A 8 13.51 -4.42 -18.35
N MET A 9 13.77 -3.15 -18.66
CA MET A 9 14.79 -2.36 -17.96
C MET A 9 14.48 -2.23 -16.45
N LEU A 10 13.20 -2.03 -16.10
CA LEU A 10 12.78 -1.95 -14.70
C LEU A 10 12.90 -3.31 -13.99
N ALA A 11 12.43 -4.39 -14.64
CA ALA A 11 12.53 -5.74 -14.11
C ALA A 11 13.98 -6.16 -13.82
N ASP A 12 14.87 -5.91 -14.77
CA ASP A 12 16.29 -6.23 -14.63
C ASP A 12 16.93 -5.49 -13.45
N GLU A 13 16.63 -4.21 -13.26
CA GLU A 13 17.16 -3.46 -12.12
C GLU A 13 16.51 -3.88 -10.80
N CYS A 14 15.20 -4.15 -10.77
CA CYS A 14 14.53 -4.70 -9.57
C CYS A 14 15.16 -6.02 -9.13
N HIS A 15 15.40 -6.96 -10.06
CA HIS A 15 16.04 -8.24 -9.75
C HIS A 15 17.47 -8.06 -9.25
N LYS A 16 18.24 -7.19 -9.89
CA LYS A 16 19.61 -6.86 -9.47
C LYS A 16 19.68 -6.28 -8.06
N GLN A 17 18.68 -5.48 -7.67
CA GLN A 17 18.61 -4.86 -6.33
C GLN A 17 17.88 -5.72 -5.30
N GLY A 18 17.38 -6.91 -5.67
CA GLY A 18 16.59 -7.76 -4.78
C GLY A 18 15.20 -7.21 -4.44
N ILE A 19 14.69 -6.25 -5.21
CA ILE A 19 13.36 -5.66 -5.05
C ILE A 19 12.33 -6.57 -5.73
N LYS A 20 11.26 -6.91 -5.00
CA LYS A 20 10.15 -7.69 -5.53
C LYS A 20 9.31 -6.82 -6.47
N LEU A 21 9.22 -7.20 -7.74
CA LEU A 21 8.49 -6.45 -8.75
C LEU A 21 7.04 -6.94 -8.84
N PHE A 22 6.12 -5.99 -8.78
CA PHE A 22 4.71 -6.17 -9.11
C PHE A 22 4.43 -5.40 -10.40
N PHE A 23 3.59 -5.96 -11.28
CA PHE A 23 3.06 -5.21 -12.42
C PHE A 23 1.64 -4.75 -12.13
N TYR A 24 1.39 -3.45 -12.32
CA TYR A 24 0.04 -2.92 -12.45
C TYR A 24 -0.51 -3.29 -13.83
N HIS A 25 -1.73 -3.83 -13.89
CA HIS A 25 -2.42 -4.12 -15.15
C HIS A 25 -3.87 -3.64 -15.10
N SER A 26 -4.30 -2.90 -16.12
CA SER A 26 -5.66 -2.38 -16.21
C SER A 26 -6.55 -3.38 -16.93
N HIS A 27 -7.61 -3.82 -16.26
CA HIS A 27 -8.70 -4.59 -16.86
C HIS A 27 -9.45 -3.81 -17.92
N LEU A 28 -9.64 -2.50 -17.73
CA LEU A 28 -10.24 -1.65 -18.75
C LEU A 28 -9.18 -1.23 -19.76
N ASP A 29 -9.59 -1.07 -21.01
CA ASP A 29 -8.72 -0.55 -22.06
C ASP A 29 -9.54 0.40 -22.95
N TRP A 30 -9.15 1.68 -22.98
CA TRP A 30 -9.81 2.71 -23.80
C TRP A 30 -9.30 2.78 -25.24
N TYR A 31 -8.38 1.91 -25.62
CA TYR A 31 -7.80 1.83 -26.96
C TYR A 31 -8.28 0.58 -27.72
N GLN A 32 -8.49 -0.54 -27.03
CA GLN A 32 -8.81 -1.81 -27.67
C GLN A 32 -10.27 -1.87 -28.18
N ASP A 33 -10.46 -2.15 -29.48
CA ASP A 33 -11.77 -2.20 -30.16
C ASP A 33 -12.72 -3.30 -29.65
N ASN A 34 -12.19 -4.48 -29.31
CA ASN A 34 -12.90 -5.61 -28.73
C ASN A 34 -13.33 -5.39 -27.28
N TYR A 35 -12.89 -4.31 -26.60
CA TYR A 35 -13.46 -3.88 -25.32
C TYR A 35 -14.88 -3.33 -25.55
N TYR A 36 -15.78 -4.24 -25.92
CA TYR A 36 -17.11 -3.98 -26.44
C TYR A 36 -18.13 -5.00 -25.90
N PRO A 37 -19.33 -4.59 -25.45
CA PRO A 37 -19.79 -3.21 -25.32
C PRO A 37 -18.87 -2.38 -24.42
N ARG A 38 -18.83 -1.06 -24.60
CA ARG A 38 -17.98 -0.18 -23.78
C ARG A 38 -18.37 -0.24 -22.30
N GLY A 39 -17.48 0.23 -21.44
CA GLY A 39 -17.77 0.39 -20.02
C GLY A 39 -18.25 1.79 -19.68
N ARG A 40 -18.25 2.14 -18.40
CA ARG A 40 -18.76 3.43 -17.90
C ARG A 40 -17.86 4.62 -18.25
N THR A 41 -16.63 4.36 -18.69
CA THR A 41 -15.59 5.36 -18.96
C THR A 41 -15.00 5.23 -20.37
N GLY A 42 -14.27 6.27 -20.79
CA GLY A 42 -13.58 6.25 -22.09
C GLY A 42 -14.51 6.31 -23.31
N GLU A 43 -15.73 6.82 -23.17
CA GLU A 43 -16.70 6.94 -24.28
C GLU A 43 -16.22 7.84 -25.42
N TYR A 44 -15.35 8.80 -25.12
CA TYR A 44 -14.82 9.77 -26.08
C TYR A 44 -13.46 9.36 -26.67
N SER A 45 -13.06 8.10 -26.51
CA SER A 45 -11.78 7.57 -27.00
C SER A 45 -11.72 7.36 -28.52
N GLY A 46 -12.85 7.52 -29.23
CA GLY A 46 -12.89 7.39 -30.70
C GLY A 46 -12.84 5.95 -31.22
N ARG A 47 -13.06 4.95 -30.36
CA ARG A 47 -13.17 3.53 -30.74
C ARG A 47 -14.40 3.26 -31.63
N PRO A 48 -14.41 2.19 -32.42
CA PRO A 48 -15.62 1.71 -33.10
C PRO A 48 -16.77 1.41 -32.12
N ASP A 49 -18.01 1.39 -32.61
CA ASP A 49 -19.18 0.88 -31.89
C ASP A 49 -19.41 -0.60 -32.24
N SER A 50 -18.36 -1.40 -32.10
CA SER A 50 -18.34 -2.83 -32.43
C SER A 50 -17.13 -3.49 -31.81
N GLY A 51 -17.25 -4.76 -31.43
CA GLY A 51 -16.14 -5.56 -30.93
C GLY A 51 -16.64 -6.86 -30.30
N ASP A 52 -15.72 -7.64 -29.73
CA ASP A 52 -16.02 -8.93 -29.12
C ASP A 52 -15.37 -9.03 -27.73
N TRP A 53 -16.19 -8.89 -26.69
CA TRP A 53 -15.78 -8.95 -25.29
C TRP A 53 -14.83 -10.12 -24.97
N TYR A 54 -15.09 -11.30 -25.52
CA TYR A 54 -14.31 -12.48 -25.18
C TYR A 54 -12.97 -12.51 -25.91
N LYS A 55 -12.87 -11.92 -27.12
CA LYS A 55 -11.56 -11.68 -27.76
C LYS A 55 -10.73 -10.66 -27.00
N TYR A 56 -11.36 -9.68 -26.36
CA TYR A 56 -10.65 -8.76 -25.47
C TYR A 56 -10.07 -9.48 -24.25
N LEU A 57 -10.85 -10.34 -23.59
CA LEU A 57 -10.33 -11.12 -22.46
C LEU A 57 -9.20 -12.07 -22.88
N ASP A 58 -9.30 -12.71 -24.04
CA ASP A 58 -8.21 -13.55 -24.56
C ASP A 58 -6.95 -12.71 -24.91
N PHE A 59 -7.13 -11.48 -25.39
CA PHE A 59 -6.03 -10.51 -25.58
C PHE A 59 -5.38 -10.13 -24.25
N MET A 60 -6.16 -9.86 -23.21
CA MET A 60 -5.66 -9.56 -21.86
C MET A 60 -4.87 -10.74 -21.28
N ASP A 61 -5.42 -11.97 -21.37
CA ASP A 61 -4.73 -13.20 -20.94
C ASP A 61 -3.39 -13.40 -21.69
N ALA A 62 -3.34 -13.04 -22.98
CA ALA A 62 -2.11 -13.08 -23.77
C ALA A 62 -1.06 -12.06 -23.29
N GLN A 63 -1.47 -10.81 -23.01
CA GLN A 63 -0.58 -9.81 -22.44
C GLN A 63 -0.03 -10.23 -21.07
N LEU A 64 -0.88 -10.78 -20.21
CA LEU A 64 -0.46 -11.31 -18.91
C LEU A 64 0.53 -12.47 -19.08
N THR A 65 0.33 -13.32 -20.09
CA THR A 65 1.31 -14.37 -20.42
C THR A 65 2.66 -13.74 -20.78
N GLU A 66 2.70 -12.72 -21.63
CA GLU A 66 3.95 -12.02 -21.99
C GLU A 66 4.64 -11.41 -20.76
N LEU A 67 3.89 -10.72 -19.89
CA LEU A 67 4.40 -10.11 -18.65
C LEU A 67 4.97 -11.16 -17.69
N LEU A 68 4.36 -12.34 -17.63
CA LEU A 68 4.75 -13.40 -16.69
C LEU A 68 5.80 -14.36 -17.24
N THR A 69 6.10 -14.35 -18.54
CA THR A 69 7.13 -15.22 -19.14
C THR A 69 8.39 -14.48 -19.57
N ASN A 70 8.31 -13.19 -19.91
CA ASN A 70 9.43 -12.48 -20.58
C ASN A 70 10.28 -11.62 -19.62
N TYR A 71 9.83 -11.43 -18.37
CA TYR A 71 10.40 -10.47 -17.42
C TYR A 71 10.98 -11.12 -16.16
N GLY A 72 11.18 -12.45 -16.16
CA GLY A 72 11.68 -13.22 -15.02
C GLY A 72 10.66 -13.38 -13.89
N PRO A 73 11.09 -13.68 -12.65
CA PRO A 73 10.17 -13.87 -11.53
C PRO A 73 9.42 -12.57 -11.18
N ILE A 74 8.09 -12.64 -11.22
CA ILE A 74 7.18 -11.56 -10.83
C ILE A 74 6.55 -11.91 -9.48
N ALA A 75 6.50 -10.93 -8.57
CA ALA A 75 6.00 -11.13 -7.22
C ALA A 75 4.50 -10.86 -7.10
N GLY A 76 3.91 -10.08 -8.00
CA GLY A 76 2.47 -9.94 -8.05
C GLY A 76 1.93 -9.18 -9.27
N ILE A 77 0.64 -9.32 -9.50
CA ILE A 77 -0.16 -8.53 -10.45
C ILE A 77 -1.18 -7.71 -9.64
N TRP A 78 -1.11 -6.40 -9.83
CA TRP A 78 -1.99 -5.42 -9.20
C TRP A 78 -2.99 -4.95 -10.25
N PHE A 79 -4.22 -5.45 -10.19
CA PHE A 79 -5.25 -5.15 -11.16
C PHE A 79 -6.05 -3.89 -10.80
N ASP A 80 -6.54 -3.20 -11.82
CA ASP A 80 -7.48 -2.08 -11.70
C ASP A 80 -8.50 -2.08 -12.83
N GLY A 81 -9.54 -1.25 -12.76
CA GLY A 81 -10.44 -0.97 -13.88
C GLY A 81 -11.59 -1.98 -14.06
N TRP A 82 -11.63 -3.06 -13.27
CA TRP A 82 -12.74 -4.03 -13.27
C TRP A 82 -14.11 -3.35 -13.07
N TRP A 83 -14.13 -2.33 -12.22
CA TRP A 83 -15.31 -1.54 -11.90
C TRP A 83 -15.93 -0.84 -13.12
N ASP A 84 -15.20 -0.67 -14.22
CA ASP A 84 -15.73 -0.04 -15.43
C ASP A 84 -16.88 -0.85 -16.07
N LYS A 85 -16.92 -2.17 -15.83
CA LYS A 85 -18.00 -3.07 -16.28
C LYS A 85 -18.37 -4.08 -15.18
N LYS A 86 -18.97 -3.61 -14.08
CA LYS A 86 -19.29 -4.44 -12.89
C LYS A 86 -20.09 -5.71 -13.19
N ASP A 87 -20.98 -5.67 -14.19
CA ASP A 87 -21.88 -6.79 -14.53
C ASP A 87 -21.34 -7.73 -15.63
N ALA A 88 -20.14 -7.46 -16.16
CA ALA A 88 -19.56 -8.29 -17.22
C ALA A 88 -18.95 -9.57 -16.66
N ASP A 89 -18.98 -10.65 -17.46
CA ASP A 89 -18.18 -11.84 -17.18
C ASP A 89 -16.71 -11.55 -17.50
N TRP A 90 -15.95 -11.18 -16.48
CA TRP A 90 -14.52 -10.92 -16.58
C TRP A 90 -13.66 -12.19 -16.63
N ARG A 91 -14.24 -13.39 -16.49
CA ARG A 91 -13.53 -14.67 -16.43
C ARG A 91 -12.37 -14.71 -15.41
N LEU A 92 -12.50 -14.00 -14.28
CA LEU A 92 -11.42 -13.83 -13.30
C LEU A 92 -10.76 -15.15 -12.89
N GLN A 93 -11.54 -16.21 -12.63
CA GLN A 93 -10.99 -17.53 -12.27
C GLN A 93 -10.05 -18.11 -13.34
N LYS A 94 -10.37 -17.93 -14.63
CA LYS A 94 -9.52 -18.38 -15.74
C LYS A 94 -8.21 -17.60 -15.75
N THR A 95 -8.30 -16.27 -15.62
CA THR A 95 -7.14 -15.37 -15.61
C THR A 95 -6.25 -15.63 -14.39
N TYR A 96 -6.81 -15.77 -13.19
CA TYR A 96 -6.05 -16.06 -11.96
C TYR A 96 -5.37 -17.44 -12.03
N SER A 97 -6.09 -18.46 -12.53
CA SER A 97 -5.50 -19.78 -12.76
C SER A 97 -4.34 -19.75 -13.77
N LEU A 98 -4.43 -18.92 -14.82
CA LEU A 98 -3.34 -18.71 -15.77
C LEU A 98 -2.11 -18.09 -15.07
N ILE A 99 -2.32 -17.04 -14.26
CA ILE A 99 -1.24 -16.36 -13.53
C ILE A 99 -0.51 -17.36 -12.63
N HIS A 100 -1.23 -18.09 -11.77
CA HIS A 100 -0.62 -19.06 -10.86
C HIS A 100 -0.04 -20.28 -11.59
N LYS A 101 -0.56 -20.64 -12.78
CA LYS A 101 0.07 -21.68 -13.61
C LYS A 101 1.44 -21.25 -14.14
N LEU A 102 1.58 -19.98 -14.55
CA LEU A 102 2.83 -19.44 -15.09
C LEU A 102 3.84 -19.09 -13.98
N GLN A 103 3.35 -18.52 -12.88
CA GLN A 103 4.13 -18.03 -11.75
C GLN A 103 3.39 -18.36 -10.43
N PRO A 104 3.56 -19.56 -9.86
CA PRO A 104 2.79 -20.01 -8.68
C PRO A 104 2.97 -19.16 -7.42
N GLN A 105 4.04 -18.38 -7.34
CA GLN A 105 4.33 -17.47 -6.22
C GLN A 105 3.76 -16.04 -6.40
N CYS A 106 3.17 -15.75 -7.56
CA CYS A 106 2.72 -14.41 -7.93
C CYS A 106 1.43 -14.07 -7.17
N LEU A 107 1.46 -13.00 -6.37
CA LEU A 107 0.29 -12.52 -5.64
C LEU A 107 -0.66 -11.75 -6.58
N ILE A 108 -1.96 -11.97 -6.42
CA ILE A 108 -2.99 -11.29 -7.19
C ILE A 108 -3.78 -10.35 -6.27
N GLY A 109 -3.94 -9.09 -6.68
CA GLY A 109 -4.85 -8.15 -6.04
C GLY A 109 -5.63 -7.39 -7.09
N ASN A 110 -6.88 -7.02 -6.79
CA ASN A 110 -7.77 -6.35 -7.74
C ASN A 110 -8.50 -5.17 -7.10
N ASN A 111 -8.28 -3.96 -7.62
CA ASN A 111 -8.80 -2.72 -7.06
C ASN A 111 -10.24 -2.48 -7.49
N HIS A 112 -11.13 -3.43 -7.22
CA HIS A 112 -12.54 -3.31 -7.57
C HIS A 112 -13.39 -2.65 -6.48
N HIS A 113 -12.79 -2.31 -5.32
CA HIS A 113 -13.46 -1.68 -4.17
C HIS A 113 -14.66 -2.49 -3.62
N GLN A 114 -14.52 -3.82 -3.61
CA GLN A 114 -15.49 -4.75 -3.02
C GLN A 114 -14.77 -5.69 -2.06
N ALA A 115 -15.50 -6.56 -1.38
CA ALA A 115 -14.91 -7.68 -0.64
C ALA A 115 -14.06 -8.56 -1.59
N PRO A 116 -12.95 -9.16 -1.10
CA PRO A 116 -12.09 -9.99 -1.94
C PRO A 116 -12.83 -11.11 -2.66
N LYS A 117 -12.44 -11.38 -3.89
CA LYS A 117 -12.96 -12.49 -4.71
C LYS A 117 -12.03 -13.69 -4.63
N ASP A 118 -12.57 -14.88 -4.85
CA ASP A 118 -11.79 -16.12 -4.86
C ASP A 118 -10.59 -16.02 -5.82
N GLY A 119 -9.41 -16.44 -5.36
CA GLY A 119 -8.16 -16.36 -6.13
C GLY A 119 -7.36 -15.07 -5.97
N GLU A 120 -7.87 -14.08 -5.24
CA GLU A 120 -7.10 -12.92 -4.80
C GLU A 120 -6.28 -13.25 -3.54
N ASP A 121 -5.05 -12.74 -3.47
CA ASP A 121 -4.08 -13.03 -2.42
C ASP A 121 -3.91 -11.87 -1.41
N PHE A 122 -4.35 -10.65 -1.77
CA PHE A 122 -4.34 -9.48 -0.91
C PHE A 122 -5.46 -8.49 -1.27
N GLN A 123 -5.87 -7.68 -0.29
CA GLN A 123 -6.90 -6.65 -0.46
C GLN A 123 -6.29 -5.25 -0.46
N MET A 124 -6.79 -4.39 -1.34
CA MET A 124 -6.27 -3.06 -1.56
C MET A 124 -7.25 -1.97 -1.10
N PHE A 125 -6.69 -0.87 -0.59
CA PHE A 125 -7.41 0.35 -0.21
C PHE A 125 -6.75 1.56 -0.86
N GLU A 126 -7.55 2.39 -1.52
CA GLU A 126 -7.05 3.53 -2.28
C GLU A 126 -7.18 4.84 -1.50
N LYS A 127 -6.04 5.50 -1.26
CA LYS A 127 -5.93 6.80 -0.58
C LYS A 127 -6.56 6.84 0.81
N ASP A 128 -6.79 5.68 1.40
CA ASP A 128 -7.30 5.57 2.77
C ASP A 128 -6.76 4.31 3.44
N LEU A 129 -6.73 4.34 4.77
CA LEU A 129 -6.37 3.19 5.57
C LEU A 129 -7.53 2.19 5.58
N PRO A 130 -7.26 0.88 5.77
CA PRO A 130 -8.31 -0.13 5.81
C PRO A 130 -9.44 0.23 6.80
N GLY A 131 -10.68 0.00 6.37
CA GLY A 131 -11.88 0.27 7.19
C GLY A 131 -12.34 1.71 7.23
N ARG A 132 -11.73 2.59 6.43
CA ARG A 132 -12.12 3.99 6.31
C ARG A 132 -12.64 4.29 4.91
N ASN A 133 -13.44 5.35 4.81
CA ASN A 133 -13.98 5.86 3.55
C ASN A 133 -13.96 7.41 3.51
N THR A 134 -12.87 8.01 4.00
CA THR A 134 -12.68 9.47 4.04
C THR A 134 -12.49 10.08 2.65
N THR A 135 -12.07 9.28 1.67
CA THR A 135 -11.84 9.69 0.26
C THR A 135 -12.96 9.28 -0.69
N GLY A 136 -13.92 8.46 -0.24
CA GLY A 136 -15.05 7.99 -1.03
C GLY A 136 -14.80 6.74 -1.88
N PHE A 137 -13.57 6.22 -1.94
CA PHE A 137 -13.21 5.05 -2.75
C PHE A 137 -13.58 3.71 -2.10
N SER A 138 -13.86 3.67 -0.81
CA SER A 138 -14.07 2.42 -0.05
C SER A 138 -15.52 2.22 0.37
N GLY A 139 -16.48 2.89 -0.26
CA GLY A 139 -17.89 2.88 0.17
C GLY A 139 -18.58 1.51 0.08
N GLU A 140 -18.13 0.65 -0.84
CA GLU A 140 -18.60 -0.73 -1.02
C GLU A 140 -17.57 -1.77 -0.50
N SER A 141 -16.44 -1.32 0.06
CA SER A 141 -15.36 -2.21 0.50
C SER A 141 -15.65 -2.76 1.91
N GLU A 142 -15.56 -4.07 2.07
CA GLU A 142 -15.54 -4.75 3.37
C GLU A 142 -14.16 -5.33 3.63
N ILE A 143 -13.60 -5.15 4.84
CA ILE A 143 -12.28 -5.69 5.17
C ILE A 143 -12.38 -7.22 5.26
N GLY A 144 -11.71 -7.91 4.34
CA GLY A 144 -11.61 -9.36 4.32
C GLY A 144 -10.57 -9.92 5.29
N GLN A 145 -10.25 -11.20 5.13
CA GLN A 145 -9.23 -11.89 5.92
C GLN A 145 -7.85 -11.95 5.24
N LEU A 146 -7.75 -11.44 4.00
CA LEU A 146 -6.50 -11.39 3.26
C LEU A 146 -5.55 -10.34 3.85
N PRO A 147 -4.23 -10.46 3.61
CA PRO A 147 -3.28 -9.37 3.81
C PRO A 147 -3.77 -8.08 3.17
N LEU A 148 -3.52 -6.94 3.82
CA LEU A 148 -4.03 -5.64 3.40
C LEU A 148 -2.90 -4.78 2.83
N GLU A 149 -3.20 -3.98 1.83
CA GLU A 149 -2.34 -2.93 1.30
C GLU A 149 -3.14 -1.63 1.16
N THR A 150 -2.54 -0.50 1.51
CA THR A 150 -3.06 0.81 1.17
C THR A 150 -2.10 1.53 0.23
N CYS A 151 -2.63 2.15 -0.82
CA CYS A 151 -1.86 2.95 -1.76
C CYS A 151 -2.14 4.45 -1.60
N GLU A 152 -1.10 5.27 -1.71
CA GLU A 152 -1.22 6.73 -1.62
C GLU A 152 -0.24 7.43 -2.55
N THR A 153 -0.56 8.66 -2.88
CA THR A 153 0.20 9.56 -3.74
C THR A 153 1.04 10.54 -2.92
N MET A 154 2.19 10.99 -3.43
CA MET A 154 2.98 12.04 -2.77
C MET A 154 2.37 13.44 -2.95
N ASN A 155 1.54 13.65 -3.98
CA ASN A 155 0.71 14.84 -4.18
C ASN A 155 -0.76 14.41 -4.28
N ASN A 156 -1.56 14.96 -5.20
CA ASN A 156 -2.94 14.51 -5.45
C ASN A 156 -3.08 13.68 -6.74
N SER A 157 -1.97 13.38 -7.42
CA SER A 157 -1.97 12.79 -8.76
C SER A 157 -1.18 11.47 -8.77
N TRP A 158 -1.73 10.44 -9.43
CA TRP A 158 -1.03 9.18 -9.67
C TRP A 158 0.05 9.35 -10.75
N GLY A 159 -0.35 9.82 -11.93
CA GLY A 159 0.57 10.22 -13.00
C GLY A 159 1.20 11.60 -12.76
N PHE A 160 2.24 11.92 -13.53
CA PHE A 160 2.86 13.24 -13.47
C PHE A 160 1.87 14.34 -13.86
N ASN A 161 1.74 15.33 -12.98
CA ASN A 161 0.92 16.51 -13.21
C ASN A 161 1.76 17.77 -12.94
N LEU A 162 2.07 18.51 -13.99
CA LEU A 162 2.91 19.71 -13.92
C LEU A 162 2.32 20.80 -13.02
N GLN A 163 1.00 20.80 -12.80
CA GLN A 163 0.29 21.83 -12.03
C GLN A 163 0.06 21.44 -10.56
N ASP A 164 0.33 20.17 -10.19
CA ASP A 164 0.03 19.67 -8.85
C ASP A 164 1.25 19.72 -7.93
N HIS A 165 1.44 20.89 -7.32
CA HIS A 165 2.50 21.16 -6.34
C HIS A 165 2.06 20.95 -4.89
N ARG A 166 0.91 20.31 -4.66
CA ARG A 166 0.38 20.04 -3.31
C ARG A 166 1.02 18.79 -2.73
N TYR A 167 2.32 18.87 -2.50
CA TYR A 167 3.11 17.79 -1.96
C TYR A 167 2.78 17.54 -0.48
N LYS A 168 2.55 16.29 -0.12
CA LYS A 168 2.47 15.85 1.27
C LYS A 168 3.85 15.99 1.91
N SER A 169 3.90 16.38 3.19
CA SER A 169 5.16 16.48 3.92
C SER A 169 5.74 15.09 4.22
N THR A 170 7.06 15.00 4.37
CA THR A 170 7.75 13.78 4.81
C THR A 170 7.17 13.27 6.13
N LYS A 171 6.89 14.18 7.08
CA LYS A 171 6.22 13.85 8.35
C LYS A 171 4.89 13.13 8.11
N ALA A 172 4.03 13.68 7.25
CA ALA A 172 2.73 13.08 6.97
C ALA A 172 2.85 11.68 6.35
N LEU A 173 3.80 11.47 5.44
CA LEU A 173 4.02 10.18 4.78
C LEU A 173 4.60 9.12 5.72
N ILE A 174 5.54 9.49 6.62
CA ILE A 174 6.06 8.59 7.65
C ILE A 174 4.93 8.20 8.61
N GLN A 175 4.14 9.17 9.08
CA GLN A 175 3.01 8.88 9.93
C GLN A 175 1.97 8.00 9.23
N TYR A 176 1.77 8.15 7.92
CA TYR A 176 0.90 7.28 7.15
C TYR A 176 1.43 5.85 7.06
N LEU A 177 2.74 5.67 6.79
CA LEU A 177 3.41 4.37 6.82
C LEU A 177 3.21 3.66 8.17
N VAL A 178 3.47 4.37 9.25
CA VAL A 178 3.32 3.86 10.62
C VAL A 178 1.88 3.46 10.92
N LYS A 179 0.92 4.31 10.51
CA LYS A 179 -0.52 4.01 10.64
C LYS A 179 -0.90 2.79 9.80
N ALA A 180 -0.41 2.63 8.58
CA ALA A 180 -0.65 1.45 7.75
C ALA A 180 -0.13 0.18 8.44
N ALA A 181 1.13 0.18 8.88
CA ALA A 181 1.72 -0.95 9.60
C ALA A 181 0.94 -1.31 10.88
N GLY A 182 0.49 -0.29 11.61
CA GLY A 182 -0.32 -0.47 12.81
C GLY A 182 -1.74 -0.98 12.57
N ASN A 183 -2.31 -0.75 11.38
CA ASN A 183 -3.55 -1.38 10.92
C ASN A 183 -3.29 -2.71 10.19
N ASN A 184 -2.11 -3.31 10.39
CA ASN A 184 -1.72 -4.58 9.79
C ASN A 184 -1.76 -4.56 8.23
N ALA A 185 -1.45 -3.41 7.64
CA ALA A 185 -1.43 -3.20 6.20
C ALA A 185 -0.04 -2.78 5.69
N ASN A 186 0.26 -3.16 4.46
CA ASN A 186 1.38 -2.62 3.69
C ASN A 186 1.06 -1.20 3.22
N PHE A 187 2.10 -0.41 2.99
CA PHE A 187 1.99 0.93 2.41
C PHE A 187 2.68 1.00 1.05
N LEU A 188 1.90 1.24 -0.01
CA LEU A 188 2.37 1.44 -1.36
C LEU A 188 2.37 2.93 -1.70
N LEU A 189 3.56 3.55 -1.70
CA LEU A 189 3.71 4.98 -2.00
C LEU A 189 4.03 5.20 -3.49
N ASN A 190 3.14 5.91 -4.18
CA ASN A 190 3.26 6.19 -5.61
C ASN A 190 4.29 7.28 -5.94
N VAL A 191 4.95 7.11 -7.09
CA VAL A 191 5.70 8.16 -7.79
C VAL A 191 5.19 8.27 -9.23
N GLY A 192 4.99 9.50 -9.69
CA GLY A 192 4.70 9.81 -11.10
C GLY A 192 5.95 10.37 -11.78
N PRO A 193 6.71 9.58 -12.56
CA PRO A 193 7.88 10.06 -13.28
C PRO A 193 7.51 11.12 -14.32
N MET A 194 8.40 12.09 -14.50
CA MET A 194 8.27 13.13 -15.53
C MET A 194 8.36 12.52 -16.94
N PRO A 195 7.89 13.22 -17.99
CA PRO A 195 7.96 12.73 -19.38
C PRO A 195 9.37 12.40 -19.89
N ASN A 196 10.41 12.91 -19.23
CA ASN A 196 11.81 12.60 -19.53
C ASN A 196 12.32 11.32 -18.82
N GLY A 197 11.45 10.60 -18.11
CA GLY A 197 11.75 9.36 -17.39
C GLY A 197 12.37 9.54 -16.01
N LYS A 198 12.59 10.77 -15.53
CA LYS A 198 13.14 11.03 -14.19
C LYS A 198 12.03 11.18 -13.15
N ILE A 199 12.30 10.71 -11.93
CA ILE A 199 11.47 11.04 -10.76
C ILE A 199 11.67 12.53 -10.41
N GLN A 200 10.60 13.19 -9.99
CA GLN A 200 10.61 14.61 -9.60
C GLN A 200 11.58 14.85 -8.42
N PRO A 201 12.37 15.93 -8.42
CA PRO A 201 13.33 16.22 -7.35
C PRO A 201 12.71 16.24 -5.94
N GLU A 202 11.48 16.73 -5.83
CA GLU A 202 10.70 16.78 -4.60
C GLU A 202 10.42 15.37 -4.07
N PHE A 203 10.05 14.44 -4.96
CA PHE A 203 9.81 13.04 -4.60
C PHE A 203 11.11 12.33 -4.20
N VAL A 204 12.22 12.60 -4.91
CA VAL A 204 13.55 12.07 -4.56
C VAL A 204 13.97 12.54 -3.16
N LYS A 205 13.79 13.83 -2.85
CA LYS A 205 14.09 14.38 -1.52
C LYS A 205 13.26 13.69 -0.44
N THR A 206 11.94 13.61 -0.62
CA THR A 206 11.02 12.98 0.33
C THR A 206 11.37 11.51 0.57
N LEU A 207 11.61 10.73 -0.50
CA LEU A 207 12.03 9.33 -0.39
C LEU A 207 13.35 9.17 0.37
N GLY A 208 14.33 10.07 0.13
CA GLY A 208 15.59 10.06 0.85
C GLY A 208 15.43 10.37 2.35
N GLU A 209 14.55 11.29 2.72
CA GLU A 209 14.25 11.60 4.12
C GLU A 209 13.48 10.46 4.81
N MET A 210 12.52 9.85 4.12
CA MET A 210 11.84 8.64 4.61
C MET A 210 12.82 7.47 4.78
N GLY A 211 13.75 7.29 3.85
CA GLY A 211 14.81 6.28 3.92
C GLY A 211 15.67 6.43 5.18
N LYS A 212 16.09 7.65 5.52
CA LYS A 212 16.83 7.93 6.77
C LYS A 212 16.02 7.59 8.02
N TRP A 213 14.72 7.85 8.01
CA TRP A 213 13.85 7.45 9.12
C TRP A 213 13.76 5.91 9.21
N MET A 214 13.60 5.23 8.08
CA MET A 214 13.56 3.76 8.00
C MET A 214 14.87 3.09 8.43
N GLU A 215 16.03 3.70 8.19
CA GLU A 215 17.32 3.19 8.69
C GLU A 215 17.35 3.13 10.23
N LYS A 216 16.72 4.10 10.90
CA LYS A 216 16.69 4.17 12.37
C LYS A 216 15.56 3.35 12.98
N TYR A 217 14.36 3.40 12.41
CA TYR A 217 13.13 2.86 13.00
C TYR A 217 12.56 1.66 12.23
N GLY A 218 13.24 1.19 11.19
CA GLY A 218 12.73 0.12 10.33
C GLY A 218 12.41 -1.19 11.06
N GLU A 219 13.03 -1.48 12.20
CA GLU A 219 12.69 -2.65 13.03
C GLU A 219 11.25 -2.62 13.54
N THR A 220 10.71 -1.42 13.78
CA THR A 220 9.35 -1.21 14.30
C THR A 220 8.29 -1.27 13.21
N ILE A 221 8.70 -1.57 11.96
CA ILE A 221 7.86 -1.70 10.77
C ILE A 221 8.09 -3.06 10.09
N TYR A 222 9.34 -3.40 9.78
CA TYR A 222 9.67 -4.61 9.04
C TYR A 222 9.51 -5.88 9.91
N GLY A 223 8.68 -6.79 9.42
CA GLY A 223 8.39 -8.06 10.10
C GLY A 223 7.50 -7.90 11.34
N THR A 224 6.83 -6.75 11.49
CA THR A 224 5.81 -6.57 12.53
C THR A 224 4.44 -7.05 12.06
N ARG A 225 3.50 -7.07 13.01
CA ARG A 225 2.05 -7.07 12.77
C ARG A 225 1.45 -5.82 13.41
N GLY A 226 0.18 -5.55 13.12
CA GLY A 226 -0.60 -4.58 13.89
C GLY A 226 -0.50 -4.91 15.39
N GLY A 227 -0.23 -3.90 16.21
CA GLY A 227 -0.06 -4.07 17.64
C GLY A 227 -1.40 -4.14 18.38
N PRO A 228 -1.38 -4.43 19.69
CA PRO A 228 -2.59 -4.54 20.50
C PRO A 228 -3.38 -3.23 20.59
N MET A 229 -2.70 -2.08 20.50
CA MET A 229 -3.35 -0.78 20.47
C MET A 229 -3.74 -0.43 19.04
N SER A 230 -5.04 -0.39 18.78
CA SER A 230 -5.61 0.14 17.54
C SER A 230 -5.25 1.61 17.35
N GLN A 231 -5.31 2.10 16.12
CA GLN A 231 -5.00 3.51 15.85
C GLN A 231 -5.91 4.47 16.62
N LYS A 232 -5.29 5.46 17.26
CA LYS A 232 -5.90 6.60 17.96
C LYS A 232 -5.42 7.91 17.31
N PRO A 233 -6.04 9.07 17.61
CA PRO A 233 -5.57 10.35 17.08
C PRO A 233 -4.09 10.63 17.38
N TRP A 234 -3.63 10.26 18.58
CA TRP A 234 -2.27 10.53 19.05
C TRP A 234 -1.23 9.49 18.62
N GLY A 235 -1.63 8.30 18.15
CA GLY A 235 -0.68 7.23 17.89
C GLY A 235 -1.28 5.89 17.46
N VAL A 236 -0.40 4.92 17.22
CA VAL A 236 -0.74 3.54 16.84
C VAL A 236 0.33 2.58 17.37
N SER A 237 0.08 1.28 17.38
CA SER A 237 1.10 0.30 17.75
C SER A 237 1.37 -0.74 16.67
N THR A 238 2.62 -1.22 16.65
CA THR A 238 3.03 -2.43 15.93
C THR A 238 3.59 -3.44 16.92
N ARG A 239 3.70 -4.71 16.53
CA ARG A 239 4.20 -5.77 17.41
C ARG A 239 5.12 -6.75 16.68
N LYS A 240 6.18 -7.17 17.36
CA LYS A 240 7.11 -8.22 16.92
C LYS A 240 7.47 -9.12 18.10
N GLY A 241 6.96 -10.35 18.09
CA GLY A 241 7.11 -11.26 19.23
C GLY A 241 6.49 -10.67 20.51
N ASN A 242 7.31 -10.49 21.54
CA ASN A 242 6.88 -9.90 22.82
C ASN A 242 7.03 -8.38 22.87
N ALA A 243 7.78 -7.77 21.94
CA ALA A 243 7.95 -6.33 21.87
C ALA A 243 6.74 -5.69 21.19
N THR A 244 6.12 -4.73 21.88
CA THR A 244 5.12 -3.82 21.30
C THR A 244 5.74 -2.45 21.13
N TYR A 245 5.73 -1.92 19.91
CA TYR A 245 6.21 -0.59 19.61
C TYR A 245 5.01 0.37 19.59
N ILE A 246 5.05 1.40 20.45
CA ILE A 246 4.04 2.46 20.49
C ILE A 246 4.58 3.65 19.74
N HIS A 247 3.93 4.00 18.63
CA HIS A 247 4.25 5.16 17.82
C HIS A 247 3.42 6.34 18.31
N VAL A 248 4.06 7.28 19.00
CA VAL A 248 3.44 8.50 19.53
C VAL A 248 3.66 9.61 18.51
N LEU A 249 2.60 9.94 17.79
CA LEU A 249 2.63 10.81 16.61
C LEU A 249 2.18 12.23 16.92
N GLU A 250 1.05 12.37 17.63
CA GLU A 250 0.42 13.66 17.95
C GLU A 250 -0.13 13.63 19.39
N PRO A 251 0.74 13.60 20.41
CA PRO A 251 0.32 13.51 21.81
C PRO A 251 -0.50 14.73 22.25
N ASP A 252 -1.53 14.51 23.04
CA ASP A 252 -2.43 15.55 23.60
C ASP A 252 -2.14 15.87 25.08
N GLY A 253 -1.13 15.23 25.67
CA GLY A 253 -0.73 15.41 27.06
C GLY A 253 0.63 14.82 27.39
N PRO A 254 1.07 14.90 28.67
CA PRO A 254 2.37 14.38 29.11
C PRO A 254 2.39 12.87 29.32
N ALA A 255 1.27 12.19 29.15
CA ALA A 255 1.13 10.75 29.33
C ALA A 255 0.07 10.20 28.38
N VAL A 256 0.18 8.92 28.05
CA VAL A 256 -0.80 8.19 27.22
C VAL A 256 -1.37 7.00 27.99
N LEU A 257 -2.67 6.76 27.83
CA LEU A 257 -3.36 5.58 28.36
C LEU A 257 -3.67 4.60 27.22
N ILE A 258 -3.30 3.34 27.42
CA ILE A 258 -3.48 2.26 26.46
C ILE A 258 -4.22 1.11 27.13
N ALA A 259 -5.53 1.06 26.91
CA ALA A 259 -6.41 0.06 27.52
C ALA A 259 -6.20 -1.35 26.96
N GLU A 260 -5.75 -1.45 25.71
CA GLU A 260 -5.63 -2.70 24.97
C GLU A 260 -4.40 -3.53 25.36
N ILE A 261 -3.42 -2.90 26.01
CA ILE A 261 -2.22 -3.59 26.47
C ILE A 261 -2.51 -4.28 27.80
N THR A 262 -2.71 -5.59 27.69
CA THR A 262 -2.96 -6.49 28.81
C THR A 262 -1.77 -7.45 28.99
N GLY A 263 -1.56 -7.93 30.22
CA GLY A 263 -0.42 -8.79 30.56
C GLY A 263 0.71 -8.03 31.28
N LYS A 264 1.63 -8.78 31.89
CA LYS A 264 2.66 -8.22 32.77
C LYS A 264 3.71 -7.44 31.97
N ILE A 265 3.75 -6.13 32.17
CA ILE A 265 4.77 -5.24 31.58
C ILE A 265 6.03 -5.25 32.43
N LYS A 266 7.16 -5.57 31.80
CA LYS A 266 8.49 -5.58 32.42
C LYS A 266 9.20 -4.26 32.25
N SER A 267 9.10 -3.63 31.09
CA SER A 267 9.74 -2.33 30.86
C SER A 267 9.06 -1.51 29.76
N VAL A 268 9.23 -0.20 29.87
CA VAL A 268 8.86 0.77 28.84
C VAL A 268 10.07 1.67 28.60
N LYS A 269 10.53 1.77 27.36
CA LYS A 269 11.72 2.56 26.98
C LYS A 269 11.47 3.37 25.73
N VAL A 270 12.24 4.44 25.54
CA VAL A 270 12.30 5.13 24.24
C VAL A 270 13.16 4.30 23.29
N PHE A 271 12.59 3.93 22.14
CA PHE A 271 13.22 3.04 21.18
C PHE A 271 14.55 3.61 20.67
N GLY A 272 15.56 2.73 20.52
CA GLY A 272 16.91 3.13 20.12
C GLY A 272 17.72 3.85 21.20
N THR A 273 17.24 3.86 22.45
CA THR A 273 17.93 4.47 23.58
C THR A 273 17.87 3.58 24.83
N ASN A 274 18.60 3.97 25.88
CA ASN A 274 18.50 3.36 27.22
C ASN A 274 17.56 4.13 28.15
N GLU A 275 16.84 5.14 27.67
CA GLU A 275 15.90 5.93 28.48
C GLU A 275 14.68 5.07 28.84
N THR A 276 14.51 4.82 30.14
CA THR A 276 13.36 4.09 30.69
C THR A 276 12.30 5.07 31.15
N LEU A 277 11.05 4.79 30.83
CA LEU A 277 9.91 5.64 31.16
C LEU A 277 9.17 5.11 32.38
N LYS A 278 8.58 6.03 33.14
CA LYS A 278 7.64 5.68 34.21
C LYS A 278 6.34 5.21 33.59
N PHE A 279 5.80 4.12 34.12
CA PHE A 279 4.50 3.62 33.73
C PHE A 279 3.75 3.10 34.94
N ARG A 280 2.42 3.12 34.83
CA ARG A 280 1.50 2.49 35.78
C ARG A 280 0.61 1.53 35.01
N GLN A 281 0.47 0.32 35.52
CA GLN A 281 -0.48 -0.64 34.99
C GLN A 281 -1.55 -0.90 36.06
N ASP A 282 -2.81 -0.69 35.69
CA ASP A 282 -3.97 -0.89 36.54
C ASP A 282 -5.13 -1.52 35.73
N GLU A 283 -6.33 -1.58 36.31
CA GLU A 283 -7.49 -2.20 35.66
C GLU A 283 -7.95 -1.49 34.37
N PHE A 284 -7.51 -0.24 34.15
CA PHE A 284 -7.84 0.56 32.97
C PHE A 284 -6.79 0.42 31.85
N GLY A 285 -5.67 -0.27 32.11
CA GLY A 285 -4.62 -0.55 31.14
C GLY A 285 -3.25 0.00 31.53
N LEU A 286 -2.43 0.31 30.51
CA LEU A 286 -1.08 0.83 30.67
C LEU A 286 -1.06 2.35 30.48
N THR A 287 -0.72 3.09 31.54
CA THR A 287 -0.40 4.52 31.47
C THR A 287 1.10 4.71 31.39
N ILE A 288 1.59 5.46 30.40
CA ILE A 288 3.02 5.76 30.20
C ILE A 288 3.23 7.27 30.27
N GLU A 289 4.16 7.73 31.12
CA GLU A 289 4.66 9.11 31.08
C GLU A 289 5.58 9.28 29.86
N LEU A 290 5.28 10.25 29.00
CA LEU A 290 6.06 10.51 27.78
C LEU A 290 7.41 11.16 28.11
N PRO A 291 8.46 10.92 27.29
CA PRO A 291 9.75 11.55 27.50
C PRO A 291 9.66 13.07 27.34
N LYS A 292 10.53 13.82 28.02
CA LYS A 292 10.55 15.28 27.94
C LYS A 292 10.89 15.79 26.54
N LYS A 293 11.70 15.04 25.80
CA LYS A 293 12.07 15.35 24.42
C LYS A 293 11.39 14.36 23.49
N MET A 294 10.41 14.87 22.76
CA MET A 294 9.69 14.13 21.73
C MET A 294 10.32 14.39 20.35
N ASP A 295 10.27 13.39 19.49
CA ASP A 295 10.46 13.52 18.05
C ASP A 295 9.17 14.07 17.42
N GLU A 296 9.29 15.09 16.59
CA GLU A 296 8.13 15.77 15.97
C GLU A 296 7.43 14.92 14.89
N VAL A 297 8.13 13.92 14.34
CA VAL A 297 7.59 13.02 13.32
C VAL A 297 6.93 11.81 13.99
N ASP A 298 7.70 11.12 14.83
CA ASP A 298 7.28 9.90 15.52
C ASP A 298 8.20 9.59 16.70
N THR A 299 7.66 9.65 17.91
CA THR A 299 8.33 9.16 19.11
C THR A 299 7.94 7.71 19.35
N VAL A 300 8.89 6.80 19.10
CA VAL A 300 8.65 5.37 19.25
C VAL A 300 9.06 4.89 20.65
N LEU A 301 8.13 4.24 21.35
CA LEU A 301 8.36 3.58 22.63
C LEU A 301 8.37 2.07 22.41
N VAL A 302 9.16 1.33 23.17
CA VAL A 302 9.13 -0.14 23.21
C VAL A 302 8.64 -0.62 24.56
N VAL A 303 7.65 -1.50 24.53
CA VAL A 303 7.00 -2.14 25.68
C VAL A 303 7.28 -3.65 25.61
N GLU A 304 7.84 -4.21 26.68
CA GLU A 304 8.20 -5.63 26.84
C GLU A 304 7.65 -6.25 28.12
#